data_AF-U5CM50-F1
#
_entry.id   AF-U5CM50-F1
#
_cell.length_a   1.000
_cell.length_b   1.000
_cell.length_c   1.000
_cell.angle_alpha   90.00
_cell.angle_beta   90.00
_cell.angle_gamma   90.00
#
_symmetry.space_group_name_H-M   'P 1'
#
loop_
_entity.id
_entity.type
_entity.pdbx_description
1 polymer ?
#
loop_
_entity_poly.entity_id
_entity_poly.type
_entity_poly.pdbx_seq_one_letter_code
_entity_poly.pdbx_strand_id
1 'polypeptide(L)'
;MQYELVLDESKLREFYYEPHEFRGHRLYRRVFIMEKSGILGKIADYKLLDFIVVDLTPKELLPLIKPIPDVMVQRFLLPGQGKMSRKSFWFGLRGWAYIGFLEGTERLFDDMRREVKQALKP
;
A
#
# COMPACT_ATOMS: atom_id res chain seq x y z
N MET A 1 12.14 -18.57 2.84
CA MET A 1 10.90 -18.98 2.16
C MET A 1 10.25 -17.73 1.60
N GLN A 2 10.08 -17.67 0.28
CA GLN A 2 9.31 -16.64 -0.39
C GLN A 2 7.85 -17.12 -0.33
N TYR A 3 7.00 -16.41 0.42
CA TYR A 3 5.59 -16.74 0.50
C TYR A 3 4.92 -16.22 -0.77
N GLU A 4 4.49 -17.11 -1.65
CA GLU A 4 3.67 -16.74 -2.80
C GLU A 4 2.24 -16.52 -2.32
N LEU A 5 1.86 -15.25 -2.16
CA LEU A 5 0.55 -14.87 -1.64
C LEU A 5 -0.53 -15.04 -2.72
N VAL A 6 -1.27 -16.14 -2.69
CA VAL A 6 -2.39 -16.40 -3.61
C VAL A 6 -3.67 -15.74 -3.09
N LEU A 7 -4.18 -14.74 -3.83
CA LEU A 7 -5.35 -13.97 -3.45
C LEU A 7 -6.53 -14.17 -4.42
N ASP A 8 -7.74 -14.12 -3.89
CA ASP A 8 -8.97 -14.02 -4.64
C ASP A 8 -9.15 -12.59 -5.18
N GLU A 9 -8.85 -12.44 -6.47
CA GLU A 9 -8.99 -11.18 -7.19
C GLU A 9 -10.43 -10.65 -7.19
N SER A 10 -11.43 -11.52 -7.24
CA SER A 10 -12.83 -11.09 -7.18
C SER A 10 -13.11 -10.44 -5.83
N LYS A 11 -12.60 -11.05 -4.75
CA LYS A 11 -12.73 -10.48 -3.41
C LYS A 11 -11.94 -9.19 -3.23
N LEU A 12 -10.74 -9.11 -3.79
CA LEU A 12 -9.94 -7.87 -3.78
C LEU A 12 -10.61 -6.71 -4.52
N ARG A 13 -11.34 -6.99 -5.61
CA ARG A 13 -12.11 -5.98 -6.34
C ARG A 13 -13.25 -5.40 -5.51
N GLU A 14 -13.88 -6.18 -4.62
CA GLU A 14 -14.87 -5.64 -3.67
C GLU A 14 -14.25 -4.57 -2.74
N PHE A 15 -12.95 -4.69 -2.47
CA PHE A 15 -12.18 -3.69 -1.72
C PHE A 15 -11.52 -2.63 -2.59
N TYR A 16 -11.85 -2.56 -3.88
CA TYR A 16 -11.31 -1.61 -4.87
C TYR A 16 -9.83 -1.78 -5.22
N TYR A 17 -9.27 -2.97 -5.00
CA TYR A 17 -7.95 -3.28 -5.51
C TYR A 17 -8.02 -3.79 -6.96
N GLU A 18 -7.13 -3.25 -7.79
CA GLU A 18 -6.94 -3.69 -9.17
C GLU A 18 -5.57 -4.36 -9.32
N PRO A 19 -5.45 -5.42 -10.14
CA PRO A 19 -4.16 -5.96 -10.52
C PRO A 19 -3.28 -4.87 -11.12
N HIS A 20 -2.03 -4.81 -10.68
CA HIS A 20 -1.06 -3.84 -11.15
C HIS A 20 0.28 -4.54 -11.37
N GLU A 21 0.88 -4.34 -12.54
CA GLU A 21 2.22 -4.84 -12.81
C GLU A 21 3.23 -3.71 -12.62
N PHE A 22 4.30 -4.02 -11.90
CA PHE A 22 5.38 -3.07 -11.68
C PHE A 22 6.73 -3.75 -11.86
N ARG A 23 7.40 -3.44 -12.97
CA ARG A 23 8.70 -4.03 -13.34
C ARG A 23 8.69 -5.56 -13.37
N GLY A 24 7.61 -6.16 -13.89
CA GLY A 24 7.44 -7.62 -13.95
C GLY A 24 6.96 -8.25 -12.65
N HIS A 25 6.76 -7.47 -11.58
CA HIS A 25 6.21 -7.95 -10.32
C HIS A 25 4.72 -7.68 -10.25
N ARG A 26 3.98 -8.67 -9.73
CA ARG A 26 2.54 -8.58 -9.59
C ARG A 26 2.18 -7.95 -8.25
N LEU A 27 1.41 -6.89 -8.31
CA LEU A 27 0.90 -6.14 -7.16
C LEU A 27 -0.64 -6.04 -7.29
N TYR A 28 -1.28 -5.64 -6.20
CA TYR A 28 -2.65 -5.12 -6.25
C TYR A 28 -2.67 -3.71 -5.71
N ARG A 29 -3.26 -2.79 -6.47
CA ARG A 29 -3.26 -1.36 -6.16
C ARG A 29 -4.67 -0.85 -5.92
N ARG A 30 -4.82 0.00 -4.91
CA ARG A 30 -6.03 0.80 -4.69
C ARG A 30 -5.67 2.27 -4.54
N VAL A 31 -6.54 3.14 -5.06
CA VAL A 31 -6.37 4.59 -5.02
C VAL A 31 -7.50 5.18 -4.19
N PHE A 32 -7.15 5.95 -3.16
CA PHE A 32 -8.08 6.82 -2.45
C PHE A 32 -7.82 8.27 -2.82
N ILE A 33 -8.89 9.01 -3.06
CA ILE A 33 -8.85 10.48 -3.19
C ILE A 33 -9.39 11.03 -1.88
N MET A 34 -8.56 11.78 -1.18
CA MET A 34 -8.89 12.40 0.09
C MET A 34 -8.97 13.91 -0.11
N GLU A 35 -10.11 14.47 0.26
CA GLU A 35 -10.30 15.91 0.29
C GLU A 35 -9.80 16.44 1.63
N LYS A 36 -8.91 17.44 1.58
CA LYS A 36 -8.58 18.28 2.73
C LYS A 36 -9.52 19.48 2.72
N SER A 37 -10.37 19.60 3.73
CA SER A 37 -11.21 20.77 3.96
C SER A 37 -10.79 21.51 5.24
N GLY A 38 -11.14 22.79 5.30
CA GLY A 38 -11.00 23.64 6.48
C GLY A 38 -12.25 24.51 6.66
N ILE A 39 -12.18 25.46 7.61
CA ILE A 39 -13.31 26.33 7.96
C ILE A 39 -13.83 27.13 6.75
N LEU A 40 -12.95 27.50 5.81
CA LEU A 40 -13.27 28.28 4.60
C LEU A 40 -13.60 27.41 3.37
N GLY A 41 -13.76 26.09 3.55
CA GLY A 41 -14.07 25.15 2.47
C GLY A 41 -12.89 24.26 2.08
N LYS A 42 -12.94 23.73 0.86
CA LYS A 42 -11.95 22.80 0.32
C LYS A 42 -10.58 23.48 0.15
N ILE A 43 -9.54 22.84 0.68
CA ILE A 43 -8.15 23.31 0.60
C ILE A 43 -7.40 22.62 -0.54
N ALA A 44 -7.47 21.29 -0.60
CA ALA A 44 -6.75 20.50 -1.59
C ALA A 44 -7.32 19.07 -1.70
N ASP A 45 -7.10 18.43 -2.83
CA ASP A 45 -7.24 16.97 -2.97
C ASP A 45 -5.86 16.32 -2.95
N TYR A 46 -5.78 15.16 -2.32
CA TYR A 46 -4.58 14.36 -2.34
C TYR A 46 -4.89 12.88 -2.44
N LYS A 47 -3.96 12.13 -3.00
CA LYS A 47 -4.11 10.69 -3.18
C LYS A 47 -3.39 9.93 -2.06
N LEU A 48 -4.01 8.84 -1.64
CA LEU A 48 -3.38 7.77 -0.88
C LEU A 48 -3.40 6.52 -1.76
N LEU A 49 -2.24 5.88 -1.91
CA LEU A 49 -2.10 4.64 -2.66
C LEU A 49 -1.82 3.48 -1.72
N ASP A 50 -2.59 2.42 -1.89
CA ASP A 50 -2.36 1.14 -1.24
C ASP A 50 -1.83 0.13 -2.24
N PHE A 51 -0.85 -0.65 -1.79
CA PHE A 51 -0.26 -1.74 -2.56
C PHE A 51 -0.21 -3.00 -1.69
N ILE A 52 -0.85 -4.06 -2.16
CA ILE A 52 -0.57 -5.42 -1.68
C ILE A 52 0.53 -5.97 -2.57
N VAL A 53 1.64 -6.34 -1.96
CA VAL A 53 2.84 -6.81 -2.62
C VAL A 53 2.88 -8.33 -2.49
N VAL A 54 2.99 -9.06 -3.61
CA VAL A 54 2.85 -10.53 -3.60
C VAL A 54 4.20 -11.23 -3.50
N ASP A 55 5.20 -10.76 -4.21
CA ASP A 55 6.42 -11.53 -4.53
C ASP A 55 7.74 -10.78 -4.22
N LEU A 56 7.68 -9.56 -3.71
CA LEU A 56 8.87 -8.74 -3.39
C LEU A 56 9.21 -8.72 -1.91
N THR A 57 10.51 -8.79 -1.62
CA THR A 57 11.05 -8.50 -0.28
C THR A 57 11.17 -7.00 -0.04
N PRO A 58 11.28 -6.54 1.23
CA PRO A 58 11.53 -5.13 1.53
C PRO A 58 12.79 -4.57 0.85
N LYS A 59 13.85 -5.38 0.75
CA LYS A 59 15.14 -4.99 0.15
C LYS A 59 15.00 -4.74 -1.35
N GLU A 60 14.17 -5.51 -2.04
CA GLU A 60 13.91 -5.35 -3.47
C GLU A 60 12.94 -4.20 -3.73
N LEU A 61 11.92 -4.02 -2.87
CA LEU A 61 10.91 -2.98 -3.03
C LEU A 61 11.46 -1.56 -2.76
N LEU A 62 12.21 -1.37 -1.67
CA LEU A 62 12.67 -0.06 -1.19
C LEU A 62 13.34 0.86 -2.24
N PRO A 63 14.26 0.33 -3.09
CA PRO A 63 14.90 1.12 -4.16
C PRO A 63 13.90 1.60 -5.23
N LEU A 64 12.81 0.87 -5.42
CA LEU A 64 11.83 1.10 -6.46
C LEU A 64 10.78 2.15 -6.08
N ILE A 65 10.53 2.34 -4.78
CA ILE A 65 9.56 3.33 -4.32
C ILE A 65 10.08 4.76 -4.56
N LYS A 66 9.34 5.52 -5.37
CA LYS A 66 9.59 6.92 -5.72
C LYS A 66 8.40 7.79 -5.32
N PRO A 67 8.60 9.12 -5.13
CA PRO A 67 7.47 10.03 -4.98
C PRO A 67 6.64 10.04 -6.26
N ILE A 68 5.32 10.12 -6.11
CA ILE A 68 4.36 10.21 -7.21
C ILE A 68 3.64 11.57 -7.10
N PRO A 69 3.45 12.31 -8.21
CA PRO A 69 2.68 13.56 -8.19
C PRO A 69 1.31 13.38 -7.54
N ASP A 70 0.93 14.34 -6.70
CA ASP A 70 -0.36 14.41 -6.00
C ASP A 70 -0.65 13.24 -5.04
N VAL A 71 0.35 12.41 -4.73
CA VAL A 71 0.24 11.31 -3.76
C VAL A 71 0.97 11.69 -2.47
N MET A 72 0.20 11.81 -1.39
CA MET A 72 0.76 12.14 -0.07
C MET A 72 1.25 10.90 0.67
N VAL A 73 0.59 9.76 0.47
CA VAL A 73 0.88 8.53 1.20
C VAL A 73 0.85 7.34 0.25
N GLN A 74 1.87 6.50 0.34
CA GLN A 74 1.92 5.18 -0.27
C GLN A 74 2.06 4.14 0.84
N ARG A 75 1.17 3.14 0.92
CA ARG A 75 1.23 2.03 1.86
C ARG A 75 1.53 0.74 1.11
N PHE A 76 2.58 0.03 1.49
CA PHE A 76 2.96 -1.26 0.92
C PHE A 76 2.82 -2.33 1.99
N LEU A 77 1.93 -3.30 1.76
CA LEU A 77 1.72 -4.43 2.65
C LEU A 77 2.38 -5.67 2.03
N LEU A 78 3.38 -6.20 2.70
CA LEU A 78 4.16 -7.36 2.27
C LEU A 78 3.77 -8.63 3.05
N PRO A 79 3.96 -9.82 2.48
CA PRO A 79 3.77 -11.07 3.20
C PRO A 79 4.79 -11.26 4.32
N GLY A 80 4.43 -12.09 5.29
CA GLY A 80 5.29 -12.49 6.41
C GLY A 80 5.29 -11.52 7.59
N GLN A 81 6.39 -11.54 8.34
CA GLN A 81 6.62 -10.80 9.58
C GLN A 81 7.68 -9.71 9.40
N GLY A 82 7.56 -8.64 10.17
CA GLY A 82 8.58 -7.60 10.23
C GLY A 82 8.07 -6.34 10.93
N LYS A 83 9.00 -5.42 11.20
CA LYS A 83 8.69 -4.10 11.75
C LYS A 83 8.42 -3.12 10.62
N MET A 84 7.37 -2.32 10.75
CA MET A 84 7.07 -1.28 9.78
C MET A 84 8.27 -0.34 9.57
N SER A 85 8.55 -0.03 8.32
CA SER A 85 9.52 0.98 7.93
C SER A 85 8.85 2.14 7.20
N ARG A 86 9.50 3.31 7.23
CA ARG A 86 9.00 4.53 6.61
C ARG A 86 10.10 5.19 5.80
N LYS A 87 9.73 5.70 4.62
CA LYS A 87 10.55 6.53 3.74
C LYS A 87 9.84 7.86 3.51
N SER A 88 10.51 8.98 3.76
CA SER A 88 10.01 10.30 3.36
C SER A 88 10.63 10.72 2.04
N PHE A 89 9.88 11.46 1.23
CA PHE A 89 10.39 12.05 -0.01
C PHE A 89 10.55 13.54 0.16
N TRP A 90 11.77 14.04 -0.09
CA TRP A 90 12.12 15.45 0.08
C TRP A 90 11.70 16.00 1.45
N PHE A 91 12.13 15.32 2.52
CA PHE A 91 11.76 15.64 3.91
C PHE A 91 10.25 15.64 4.20
N GLY A 92 9.44 14.98 3.36
CA GLY A 92 7.98 14.90 3.49
C GLY A 92 7.21 15.85 2.56
N LEU A 93 7.90 16.74 1.85
CA LEU A 93 7.28 17.67 0.90
C LEU A 93 6.70 16.97 -0.34
N ARG A 94 7.15 15.73 -0.64
CA ARG A 94 6.60 14.89 -1.71
C ARG A 94 5.96 13.61 -1.18
N GLY A 95 5.45 13.68 0.04
CA GLY A 95 4.76 12.58 0.70
C GLY A 95 5.67 11.52 1.33
N TRP A 96 5.05 10.42 1.73
CA TRP A 96 5.67 9.32 2.46
C TRP A 96 5.32 7.97 1.87
N ALA A 97 6.20 7.01 2.07
CA ALA A 97 5.93 5.61 1.88
C ALA A 97 6.08 4.85 3.20
N TYR A 98 5.12 3.99 3.49
CA TYR A 98 5.09 3.09 4.63
C TYR A 98 5.12 1.66 4.12
N ILE A 99 5.95 0.83 4.73
CA ILE A 99 6.09 -0.59 4.38
C ILE A 99 5.77 -1.38 5.64
N GLY A 100 4.69 -2.13 5.60
CA GLY A 100 4.21 -2.98 6.67
C GLY A 100 4.14 -4.44 6.23
N PHE A 101 3.84 -5.31 7.18
CA PHE A 101 3.79 -6.75 6.99
C PHE A 101 2.43 -7.31 7.41
N LEU A 102 2.00 -8.42 6.78
CA LEU A 102 0.73 -9.09 7.08
C LEU A 102 0.62 -9.51 8.54
N GLU A 103 1.72 -9.95 9.13
CA GLU A 103 1.80 -10.36 10.54
C GLU A 103 2.32 -9.24 11.46
N GLY A 104 2.44 -8.01 10.96
CA GLY A 104 2.79 -6.84 11.76
C GLY A 104 1.64 -6.40 12.69
N THR A 105 1.95 -5.50 13.63
CA THR A 105 1.02 -5.06 14.69
C THR A 105 0.64 -3.58 14.59
N GLU A 106 1.19 -2.84 13.62
CA GLU A 106 0.98 -1.42 13.47
C GLU A 106 -0.40 -1.10 12.89
N ARG A 107 -1.17 -0.26 13.59
CA ARG A 107 -2.56 0.05 13.22
C ARG A 107 -2.76 0.63 11.82
N LEU A 108 -1.72 1.22 11.23
CA LEU A 108 -1.76 1.84 9.90
C LEU A 108 -2.17 0.87 8.77
N PHE A 109 -2.01 -0.44 8.98
CA PHE A 109 -2.30 -1.47 7.97
C PHE A 109 -3.45 -2.40 8.37
N ASP A 110 -4.17 -2.13 9.47
CA ASP A 110 -5.18 -3.05 9.98
C ASP A 110 -6.34 -3.28 8.99
N ASP A 111 -6.73 -2.23 8.26
CA ASP A 111 -7.68 -2.30 7.16
C ASP A 111 -7.19 -3.25 6.07
N MET A 112 -5.99 -3.01 5.55
CA MET A 112 -5.41 -3.79 4.47
C MET A 112 -5.19 -5.25 4.88
N ARG A 113 -4.75 -5.52 6.12
CA ARG A 113 -4.57 -6.89 6.65
C ARG A 113 -5.90 -7.63 6.73
N ARG A 114 -6.96 -6.96 7.20
CA ARG A 114 -8.31 -7.55 7.28
C ARG A 114 -8.86 -7.87 5.90
N GLU A 115 -8.61 -7.00 4.92
CA GLU A 115 -9.01 -7.19 3.52
C GLU A 115 -8.26 -8.37 2.89
N VAL A 116 -6.93 -8.42 3.05
CA VAL A 116 -6.11 -9.54 2.56
C VAL A 116 -6.54 -10.86 3.18
N LYS A 117 -6.77 -10.92 4.51
CA LYS A 117 -7.24 -12.14 5.18
C LYS A 117 -8.56 -12.67 4.62
N GLN A 118 -9.47 -11.79 4.24
CA GLN A 118 -10.74 -12.19 3.60
C GLN A 118 -10.55 -12.63 2.15
N ALA A 119 -9.51 -12.16 1.48
CA ALA A 119 -9.18 -12.51 0.10
C ALA A 119 -8.18 -13.67 0.00
N LEU A 120 -7.70 -14.24 1.10
CA LEU A 120 -6.86 -15.44 1.07
C LEU A 120 -7.70 -16.61 0.54
N LYS A 121 -7.23 -17.23 -0.56
CA LYS A 121 -7.80 -18.51 -0.99
C LYS A 121 -7.32 -19.61 -0.03
N PRO A 122 -8.19 -20.56 0.34
CA PRO A 122 -7.80 -21.74 1.09
C PRO A 122 -6.80 -22.62 0.34
#